data_AF-A0A375CRG1-F1
#
_entry.id   AF-A0A375CRG1-F1
#
_cell.length_a   1.000
_cell.length_b   1.000
_cell.length_c   1.000
_cell.angle_alpha   90.00
_cell.angle_beta   90.00
_cell.angle_gamma   90.00
#
_symmetry.space_group_name_H-M   'P 1'
#
loop_
_entity.id
_entity.type
_entity.pdbx_description
1 polymer ?
#
loop_
_entity_poly.entity_id
_entity_poly.type
_entity_poly.pdbx_seq_one_letter_code
_entity_poly.pdbx_strand_id
1 'polypeptide(L)'
;MAAVIERAPQVFNDKERISIYQPEQTGLIYPSVPKFATPAEARQHRKERLVAACRAFALEGFDYGFAGHLTVRDPEHPELYWTNPMAVHFAQVNISNLICADHEGRVVEGDYAINRAGFVLHAAVHEMHQDIVAMCHAHTEYGTAFASLGKGLDPITQDAAAFYEDHVVIGDEAGKVAVEVKGGHKVANAFKGVKAAIHQNHGLLTASRHSIEAAAFWFIALERCCKQQLMIEATGMTPRLVTTERARYSREHVGSDYIGWLHFQPIWDHLRVTQPDMFD
;
A
#
# COMPACT_ATOMS: atom_id res chain seq x y z
N MET A 1 3.96 0.95 26.96
CA MET A 1 5.23 1.24 26.26
C MET A 1 5.45 0.14 25.24
N ALA A 2 5.15 0.39 23.97
CA ALA A 2 5.45 -0.56 22.91
C ALA A 2 6.94 -0.46 22.59
N ALA A 3 7.65 -1.58 22.67
CA ALA A 3 9.06 -1.65 22.31
C ALA A 3 9.21 -1.26 20.84
N VAL A 4 10.10 -0.30 20.57
CA VAL A 4 10.56 -0.03 19.22
C VAL A 4 11.25 -1.31 18.75
N ILE A 5 10.67 -1.98 17.76
CA ILE A 5 11.32 -3.12 17.11
C ILE A 5 12.50 -2.54 16.32
N GLU A 6 13.68 -2.55 16.92
CA GLU A 6 14.93 -2.38 16.18
C GLU A 6 15.02 -3.53 15.17
N ARG A 7 14.96 -3.18 13.88
CA ARG A 7 15.12 -4.13 12.79
C ARG A 7 16.55 -4.65 12.83
N ALA A 8 16.73 -5.93 13.17
CA ALA A 8 18.00 -6.60 12.98
C ALA A 8 18.37 -6.56 11.48
N PRO A 9 19.62 -6.27 11.11
CA PRO A 9 20.04 -6.22 9.72
C PRO A 9 19.89 -7.61 9.06
N GLN A 10 19.38 -7.61 7.82
CA GLN A 10 19.38 -8.77 6.94
C GLN A 10 20.81 -9.31 6.78
N VAL A 11 21.07 -10.54 7.22
CA VAL A 11 22.33 -11.22 6.91
C VAL A 11 22.11 -12.06 5.65
N PHE A 12 22.23 -11.41 4.49
CA PHE A 12 22.59 -12.08 3.25
C PHE A 12 24.06 -11.79 2.99
N ASN A 13 24.94 -12.78 3.15
CA ASN A 13 26.33 -12.67 2.67
C ASN A 13 26.53 -13.72 1.56
N ASP A 14 27.01 -13.40 0.35
CA ASP A 14 27.84 -12.27 -0.06
C ASP A 14 27.32 -11.55 -1.34
N LYS A 15 26.81 -10.34 -1.10
CA LYS A 15 27.15 -9.05 -1.76
C LYS A 15 26.28 -8.38 -2.83
N GLU A 16 25.31 -9.00 -3.49
CA GLU A 16 24.46 -8.23 -4.45
C GLU A 16 22.97 -8.60 -4.51
N ARG A 17 22.51 -9.63 -3.79
CA ARG A 17 21.12 -10.09 -3.88
C ARG A 17 20.22 -9.41 -2.84
N ILE A 18 19.14 -8.79 -3.31
CA ILE A 18 18.07 -8.11 -2.56
C ILE A 18 17.02 -9.13 -2.07
N SER A 19 16.88 -10.28 -2.74
CA SER A 19 15.82 -11.26 -2.44
C SER A 19 16.20 -12.68 -2.83
N ILE A 20 15.61 -13.66 -2.12
CA ILE A 20 15.68 -15.10 -2.45
C ILE A 20 15.12 -15.45 -3.83
N TYR A 21 14.27 -14.60 -4.42
CA TYR A 21 13.70 -14.82 -5.75
C TYR A 21 14.58 -14.32 -6.89
N GLN A 22 15.63 -13.55 -6.61
CA GLN A 22 16.53 -13.10 -7.66
C GLN A 22 17.31 -14.30 -8.21
N PRO A 23 17.32 -14.52 -9.54
CA PRO A 23 17.96 -15.68 -10.13
C PRO A 23 19.48 -15.63 -9.97
N GLU A 24 20.09 -16.79 -9.76
CA GLU A 24 21.55 -16.96 -9.77
C GLU A 24 22.09 -17.17 -11.19
N GLN A 25 21.28 -17.75 -12.08
CA GLN A 25 21.64 -17.97 -13.47
C GLN A 25 21.61 -16.65 -14.26
N THR A 26 22.70 -16.34 -14.96
CA THR A 26 22.81 -15.17 -15.83
C THR A 26 21.96 -15.30 -17.10
N GLY A 27 21.56 -14.16 -17.67
CA GLY A 27 20.79 -14.12 -18.93
C GLY A 27 19.30 -14.43 -18.82
N LEU A 28 18.77 -14.64 -17.61
CA LEU A 28 17.34 -14.79 -17.38
C LEU A 28 16.63 -13.41 -17.37
N ILE A 29 15.42 -13.38 -17.91
CA ILE A 29 14.55 -12.20 -17.85
C ILE A 29 13.97 -12.14 -16.44
N TYR A 30 14.32 -11.09 -15.70
CA TYR A 30 13.85 -10.85 -14.35
C TYR A 30 13.67 -9.34 -14.11
N PRO A 31 12.59 -8.89 -13.44
CA PRO A 31 12.38 -7.47 -13.20
C PRO A 31 13.53 -6.85 -12.41
N SER A 32 13.95 -5.64 -12.82
CA SER A 32 14.96 -4.85 -12.10
C SER A 32 14.37 -3.52 -11.65
N VAL A 33 14.79 -3.06 -10.48
CA VAL A 33 14.37 -1.75 -9.96
C VAL A 33 14.94 -0.66 -10.87
N PRO A 34 14.08 0.21 -11.46
CA PRO A 34 14.55 1.22 -12.39
C PRO A 34 15.42 2.27 -11.68
N LYS A 35 16.39 2.81 -12.42
CA LYS A 35 17.23 3.94 -12.00
C LYS A 35 16.95 5.12 -12.91
N PHE A 36 16.86 6.32 -12.34
CA PHE A 36 16.52 7.55 -13.06
C PHE A 36 17.69 8.53 -13.00
N ALA A 37 17.98 9.20 -14.11
CA ALA A 37 19.02 10.22 -14.19
C ALA A 37 18.53 11.58 -13.67
N THR A 38 17.21 11.83 -13.75
CA THR A 38 16.60 13.10 -13.35
C THR A 38 15.37 12.92 -12.48
N PRO A 39 15.00 13.92 -11.64
CA PRO A 39 13.74 13.91 -10.91
C PRO A 39 12.51 13.83 -11.82
N ALA A 40 12.56 14.44 -13.02
CA ALA A 40 11.47 14.40 -13.99
C ALA A 40 11.19 12.97 -14.49
N GLU A 41 12.22 12.19 -14.80
CA GLU A 41 12.07 10.77 -15.17
C GLU A 41 11.47 9.95 -14.02
N ALA A 42 11.97 10.15 -12.79
CA ALA A 42 11.44 9.48 -11.61
C ALA A 42 9.98 9.86 -11.34
N ARG A 43 9.60 11.13 -11.58
CA ARG A 43 8.23 11.64 -11.41
C ARG A 43 7.30 10.98 -12.41
N GLN A 44 7.68 10.97 -13.70
CA GLN A 44 6.88 10.33 -14.73
C GLN A 44 6.65 8.85 -14.42
N HIS A 45 7.71 8.15 -14.00
CA HIS A 45 7.58 6.76 -13.56
C HIS A 45 6.61 6.61 -12.38
N ARG A 46 6.72 7.43 -11.33
CA ARG A 46 5.79 7.39 -10.19
C ARG A 46 4.34 7.65 -10.60
N LYS A 47 4.09 8.59 -11.52
CA LYS A 47 2.76 8.87 -12.07
C LYS A 47 2.19 7.65 -12.80
N GLU A 48 2.97 7.03 -13.70
CA GLU A 48 2.57 5.80 -14.40
C GLU A 48 2.24 4.65 -13.44
N ARG A 49 3.06 4.47 -12.41
CA ARG A 49 2.86 3.42 -11.41
C ARG A 49 1.69 3.71 -10.48
N LEU A 50 1.40 4.98 -10.18
CA LEU A 50 0.20 5.40 -9.46
C LEU A 50 -1.07 5.08 -10.27
N VAL A 51 -1.08 5.42 -11.57
CA VAL A 51 -2.20 5.07 -12.45
C VAL A 51 -2.39 3.56 -12.48
N ALA A 52 -1.33 2.79 -12.67
CA ALA A 52 -1.43 1.33 -12.69
C ALA A 52 -1.91 0.75 -11.34
N ALA A 53 -1.54 1.36 -10.21
CA ALA A 53 -2.07 0.97 -8.91
C ALA A 53 -3.59 1.20 -8.81
N CYS A 54 -4.10 2.33 -9.31
CA CYS A 54 -5.54 2.55 -9.43
C CYS A 54 -6.20 1.52 -10.37
N ARG A 55 -5.62 1.27 -11.55
CA ARG A 55 -6.16 0.25 -12.48
C ARG A 55 -6.13 -1.16 -11.90
N ALA A 56 -5.12 -1.50 -11.10
CA ALA A 56 -5.06 -2.75 -10.35
C ALA A 56 -6.20 -2.85 -9.32
N PHE A 57 -6.50 -1.76 -8.59
CA PHE A 57 -7.62 -1.75 -7.65
C PHE A 57 -8.96 -1.96 -8.36
N ALA A 58 -9.14 -1.38 -9.56
CA ALA A 58 -10.32 -1.63 -10.38
C ALA A 58 -10.38 -3.09 -10.90
N LEU A 59 -9.24 -3.65 -11.30
CA LEU A 59 -9.16 -5.05 -11.75
C LEU A 59 -9.57 -6.04 -10.65
N GLU A 60 -9.23 -5.73 -9.39
CA GLU A 60 -9.60 -6.51 -8.21
C GLU A 60 -11.00 -6.19 -7.66
N GLY A 61 -11.71 -5.20 -8.23
CA GLY A 61 -13.06 -4.79 -7.81
C GLY A 61 -13.09 -4.07 -6.46
N PHE A 62 -12.08 -3.25 -6.16
CA PHE A 62 -11.94 -2.54 -4.88
C PHE A 62 -12.62 -1.16 -4.84
N ASP A 63 -13.25 -0.74 -5.93
CA ASP A 63 -14.00 0.51 -5.98
C ASP A 63 -15.24 0.47 -5.08
N TYR A 64 -15.51 1.61 -4.42
CA TYR A 64 -16.74 1.84 -3.66
C TYR A 64 -17.21 3.26 -3.94
N GLY A 65 -17.79 3.46 -5.12
CA GLY A 65 -18.11 4.81 -5.64
C GLY A 65 -16.84 5.65 -5.78
N PHE A 66 -16.80 6.82 -5.13
CA PHE A 66 -15.63 7.71 -5.13
C PHE A 66 -14.67 7.47 -3.95
N ALA A 67 -14.98 6.52 -3.06
CA ALA A 67 -14.15 6.24 -1.91
C ALA A 67 -12.83 5.57 -2.33
N GLY A 68 -11.81 5.73 -1.49
CA GLY A 68 -10.46 5.27 -1.77
C GLY A 68 -9.58 6.33 -2.45
N HIS A 69 -8.30 6.30 -2.10
CA HIS A 69 -7.30 7.24 -2.58
C HIS A 69 -5.91 6.62 -2.43
N LEU A 70 -5.08 6.85 -3.43
CA LEU A 70 -3.71 6.40 -3.49
C LEU A 70 -2.82 7.64 -3.63
N THR A 71 -1.76 7.73 -2.83
CA THR A 71 -0.82 8.84 -2.89
C THR A 71 0.60 8.35 -3.12
N VAL A 72 1.38 9.09 -3.90
CA VAL A 72 2.82 8.91 -4.03
C VAL A 72 3.51 10.27 -3.95
N ARG A 73 4.56 10.35 -3.13
CA ARG A 73 5.36 11.56 -2.93
C ARG A 73 6.06 11.95 -4.24
N ASP A 74 6.13 13.24 -4.54
CA ASP A 74 6.94 13.73 -5.66
C ASP A 74 8.45 13.52 -5.37
N PRO A 75 9.27 13.15 -6.37
CA PRO A 75 10.70 12.90 -6.16
C PRO A 75 11.57 14.16 -6.08
N GLU A 76 11.08 15.31 -6.52
CA GLU A 76 11.82 16.59 -6.48
C GLU A 76 11.30 17.51 -5.38
N HIS A 77 10.00 17.46 -5.11
CA HIS A 77 9.29 18.27 -4.11
C HIS A 77 8.66 17.37 -3.04
N PRO A 78 9.41 16.93 -2.01
CA PRO A 78 8.95 15.92 -1.04
C PRO A 78 7.68 16.29 -0.25
N GLU A 79 7.30 17.57 -0.23
CA GLU A 79 6.09 18.13 0.35
C GLU A 79 4.84 18.01 -0.56
N LEU A 80 5.01 17.57 -1.80
CA LEU A 80 3.96 17.40 -2.79
C LEU A 80 3.64 15.92 -3.03
N TYR A 81 2.37 15.65 -3.30
CA TYR A 81 1.85 14.29 -3.45
C TYR A 81 0.98 14.17 -4.70
N TRP A 82 1.31 13.22 -5.56
CA TRP A 82 0.46 12.79 -6.68
C TRP A 82 -0.62 11.85 -6.16
N THR A 83 -1.86 12.05 -6.61
CA THR A 83 -3.01 11.22 -6.23
C THR A 83 -4.04 11.10 -7.35
N ASN A 84 -4.92 10.10 -7.25
CA ASN A 84 -6.04 9.95 -8.16
C ASN A 84 -7.07 11.08 -7.97
N PRO A 85 -7.71 11.54 -9.05
CA PRO A 85 -8.72 12.60 -8.99
C PRO A 85 -10.00 12.15 -8.27
N MET A 86 -10.68 13.11 -7.62
CA MET A 86 -11.96 12.83 -6.97
C MET A 86 -13.06 12.53 -8.01
N ALA A 87 -13.91 11.56 -7.67
CA ALA A 87 -15.07 11.15 -8.47
C ALA A 87 -14.76 10.63 -9.88
N VAL A 88 -13.54 10.15 -10.09
CA VAL A 88 -13.16 9.34 -11.27
C VAL A 88 -13.05 7.89 -10.84
N HIS A 89 -13.69 7.00 -11.58
CA HIS A 89 -13.61 5.57 -11.31
C HIS A 89 -12.16 5.10 -11.44
N PHE A 90 -11.70 4.18 -10.57
CA PHE A 90 -10.31 3.70 -10.62
C PHE A 90 -9.92 3.16 -12.01
N ALA A 91 -10.84 2.49 -12.71
CA ALA A 91 -10.69 2.03 -14.10
C ALA A 91 -10.63 3.13 -15.17
N GLN A 92 -10.68 4.41 -14.79
CA GLN A 92 -10.63 5.56 -15.71
C GLN A 92 -9.53 6.55 -15.32
N VAL A 93 -8.78 6.28 -14.24
CA VAL A 93 -7.60 7.08 -13.88
C VAL A 93 -6.55 6.92 -14.97
N ASN A 94 -5.97 8.01 -15.47
CA ASN A 94 -4.90 8.02 -16.46
C ASN A 94 -3.89 9.12 -16.13
N ILE A 95 -2.84 9.29 -16.93
CA ILE A 95 -1.78 10.27 -16.62
C ILE A 95 -2.32 11.69 -16.60
N SER A 96 -3.17 12.03 -17.58
CA SER A 96 -3.70 13.38 -17.77
C SER A 96 -4.68 13.82 -16.68
N ASN A 97 -5.36 12.89 -15.99
CA ASN A 97 -6.29 13.23 -14.92
C ASN A 97 -5.72 13.14 -13.50
N LEU A 98 -4.47 12.72 -13.32
CA LEU A 98 -3.81 12.81 -12.01
C LEU A 98 -3.74 14.26 -11.51
N ILE A 99 -3.78 14.41 -10.19
CA ILE A 99 -3.59 15.69 -9.52
C ILE A 99 -2.37 15.64 -8.60
N CYS A 100 -1.71 16.77 -8.42
CA CYS A 100 -0.66 16.97 -7.44
C CYS A 100 -1.15 17.95 -6.37
N ALA A 101 -0.96 17.64 -5.10
CA ALA A 101 -1.42 18.49 -4.00
C ALA A 101 -0.35 18.70 -2.92
N ASP A 102 -0.43 19.87 -2.27
CA ASP A 102 0.35 20.20 -1.07
C ASP A 102 -0.20 19.49 0.18
N HIS A 103 0.51 19.61 1.30
CA HIS A 103 0.11 18.99 2.57
C HIS A 103 -1.26 19.48 3.08
N GLU A 104 -1.64 20.74 2.80
CA GLU A 104 -2.96 21.28 3.18
C GLU A 104 -4.11 20.78 2.30
N GLY A 105 -3.80 20.03 1.24
CA GLY A 105 -4.77 19.50 0.28
C GLY A 105 -5.16 20.53 -0.78
N ARG A 106 -4.31 21.53 -1.07
CA ARG A 106 -4.48 22.40 -2.24
C ARG A 106 -3.90 21.70 -3.46
N VAL A 107 -4.70 21.61 -4.51
CA VAL A 107 -4.24 21.10 -5.80
C VAL A 107 -3.31 22.15 -6.44
N VAL A 108 -2.07 21.77 -6.70
CA VAL A 108 -1.03 22.61 -7.33
C VAL A 108 -0.81 22.26 -8.80
N GLU A 109 -1.22 21.07 -9.22
CA GLU A 109 -1.23 20.64 -10.63
C GLU A 109 -2.43 19.71 -10.91
N GLY A 110 -3.03 19.85 -12.10
CA GLY A 110 -4.19 19.08 -12.56
C GLY A 110 -5.53 19.82 -12.43
N ASP A 111 -6.56 19.31 -13.09
CA ASP A 111 -7.86 20.01 -13.26
C ASP A 111 -8.97 19.49 -12.34
N TYR A 112 -8.74 18.39 -11.62
CA TYR A 112 -9.74 17.72 -10.80
C TYR A 112 -9.68 18.14 -9.32
N ALA A 113 -10.81 18.00 -8.64
CA ALA A 113 -10.86 18.17 -7.18
C ALA A 113 -10.16 17.01 -6.45
N ILE A 114 -9.74 17.28 -5.21
CA ILE A 114 -9.19 16.28 -4.29
C ILE A 114 -10.23 15.84 -3.27
N ASN A 115 -10.24 14.55 -2.92
CA ASN A 115 -11.02 14.06 -1.77
C ASN A 115 -10.32 14.47 -0.47
N ARG A 116 -10.62 15.68 0.02
CA ARG A 116 -9.95 16.28 1.18
C ARG A 116 -10.08 15.45 2.47
N ALA A 117 -11.22 14.80 2.68
CA ALA A 117 -11.47 13.99 3.87
C ALA A 117 -10.60 12.72 3.90
N GLY A 118 -10.33 12.13 2.73
CA GLY A 118 -9.36 11.04 2.62
C GLY A 118 -7.92 11.53 2.70
N PHE A 119 -7.60 12.54 1.89
CA PHE A 119 -6.24 13.03 1.71
C PHE A 119 -5.59 13.50 3.01
N VAL A 120 -6.33 14.11 3.93
CA VAL A 120 -5.78 14.56 5.22
C VAL A 120 -5.12 13.44 6.04
N LEU A 121 -5.57 12.19 5.88
CA LEU A 121 -4.96 11.04 6.54
C LEU A 121 -3.59 10.71 5.93
N HIS A 122 -3.53 10.63 4.59
CA HIS A 122 -2.29 10.37 3.87
C HIS A 122 -1.28 11.51 4.06
N ALA A 123 -1.73 12.76 4.00
CA ALA A 123 -0.91 13.94 4.21
C ALA A 123 -0.23 13.91 5.60
N ALA A 124 -1.00 13.65 6.66
CA ALA A 124 -0.47 13.55 8.02
C ALA A 124 0.56 12.42 8.18
N VAL A 125 0.32 11.26 7.55
CA VAL A 125 1.28 10.14 7.57
C VAL A 125 2.55 10.52 6.81
N HIS A 126 2.44 11.12 5.63
CA HIS A 126 3.59 11.54 4.84
C HIS A 126 4.41 12.66 5.49
N GLU A 127 3.77 13.57 6.23
CA GLU A 127 4.47 14.61 7.00
C GLU A 127 5.23 14.02 8.18
N MET A 128 4.58 13.13 8.95
CA MET A 128 5.19 12.49 10.12
C MET A 128 6.28 11.47 9.73
N HIS A 129 6.12 10.79 8.59
CA HIS A 129 7.01 9.73 8.09
C HIS A 129 7.52 10.10 6.71
N GLN A 130 8.58 10.92 6.68
CA GLN A 130 9.19 11.39 5.42
C GLN A 130 9.76 10.25 4.55
N ASP A 131 10.07 9.10 5.17
CA ASP A 131 10.52 7.88 4.50
C ASP A 131 9.40 7.12 3.78
N ILE A 132 8.13 7.33 4.14
CA ILE A 132 6.99 6.74 3.42
C ILE A 132 6.82 7.47 2.09
N VAL A 133 7.00 6.72 1.00
CA VAL A 133 6.93 7.19 -0.38
C VAL A 133 5.51 7.11 -0.91
N ALA A 134 4.76 6.08 -0.53
CA ALA A 134 3.44 5.84 -1.08
C ALA A 134 2.48 5.25 -0.04
N MET A 135 1.18 5.52 -0.25
CA MET A 135 0.10 4.98 0.57
C MET A 135 -1.12 4.63 -0.28
N CYS A 136 -1.85 3.61 0.14
CA CYS A 136 -3.10 3.18 -0.49
C CYS A 136 -4.19 2.99 0.57
N HIS A 137 -5.40 3.43 0.25
CA HIS A 137 -6.60 3.20 1.05
C HIS A 137 -7.81 2.95 0.14
N ALA A 138 -8.66 1.99 0.53
CA ALA A 138 -9.95 1.72 -0.10
C ALA A 138 -10.92 1.04 0.89
N HIS A 139 -12.22 1.10 0.58
CA HIS A 139 -13.29 0.51 1.37
C HIS A 139 -13.71 -0.84 0.76
N THR A 140 -12.80 -1.81 0.77
CA THR A 140 -13.03 -3.13 0.17
C THR A 140 -13.99 -3.99 0.98
N GLU A 141 -14.69 -4.92 0.31
CA GLU A 141 -15.72 -5.75 0.93
C GLU A 141 -15.17 -6.57 2.12
N TYR A 142 -14.12 -7.36 1.93
CA TYR A 142 -13.62 -8.26 2.96
C TYR A 142 -12.76 -7.51 3.99
N GLY A 143 -11.98 -6.53 3.56
CA GLY A 143 -11.17 -5.68 4.43
C GLY A 143 -12.03 -4.86 5.39
N THR A 144 -13.12 -4.26 4.90
CA THR A 144 -14.07 -3.52 5.75
C THR A 144 -14.83 -4.47 6.69
N ALA A 145 -15.26 -5.63 6.19
CA ALA A 145 -15.90 -6.65 7.02
C ALA A 145 -14.97 -7.14 8.14
N PHE A 146 -13.70 -7.44 7.83
CA PHE A 146 -12.72 -7.86 8.82
C PHE A 146 -12.37 -6.74 9.81
N ALA A 147 -12.20 -5.50 9.32
CA ALA A 147 -11.93 -4.34 10.15
C ALA A 147 -13.05 -4.09 11.19
N SER A 148 -14.29 -4.47 10.88
CA SER A 148 -15.40 -4.36 11.85
C SER A 148 -15.22 -5.23 13.09
N LEU A 149 -14.38 -6.27 13.04
CA LEU A 149 -14.07 -7.16 14.16
C LEU A 149 -13.12 -6.52 15.18
N GLY A 150 -12.43 -5.43 14.83
CA GLY A 150 -11.52 -4.72 15.74
C GLY A 150 -10.32 -5.55 16.20
N LYS A 151 -9.87 -6.53 15.39
CA LYS A 151 -8.73 -7.41 15.70
C LYS A 151 -7.69 -7.43 14.59
N GLY A 152 -6.48 -7.87 14.93
CA GLY A 152 -5.38 -8.04 13.99
C GLY A 152 -5.54 -9.27 13.11
N LEU A 153 -4.78 -9.32 12.03
CA LEU A 153 -4.67 -10.47 11.14
C LEU A 153 -3.83 -11.58 11.78
N ASP A 154 -4.38 -12.78 11.84
CA ASP A 154 -3.66 -13.95 12.38
C ASP A 154 -2.78 -14.58 11.29
N PRO A 155 -1.61 -15.15 11.64
CA PRO A 155 -0.73 -15.81 10.68
C PRO A 155 -1.25 -17.22 10.33
N ILE A 156 -2.42 -17.30 9.70
CA ILE A 156 -3.10 -18.55 9.31
C ILE A 156 -2.56 -19.15 8.01
N THR A 157 -1.84 -18.35 7.22
CA THR A 157 -1.19 -18.73 5.95
C THR A 157 0.19 -18.09 5.86
N GLN A 158 1.03 -18.54 4.93
CA GLN A 158 2.31 -17.87 4.65
C GLN A 158 2.08 -16.43 4.14
N ASP A 159 1.02 -16.20 3.37
CA ASP A 159 0.66 -14.87 2.87
C ASP A 159 0.29 -13.94 4.03
N ALA A 160 -0.53 -14.40 4.97
CA ALA A 160 -0.86 -13.64 6.19
C ALA A 160 0.38 -13.42 7.06
N ALA A 161 1.31 -14.38 7.10
CA ALA A 161 2.57 -14.24 7.82
C ALA A 161 3.46 -13.12 7.26
N ALA A 162 3.28 -12.67 6.01
CA ALA A 162 3.97 -11.50 5.47
C ALA A 162 3.63 -10.19 6.22
N PHE A 163 2.52 -10.16 6.97
CA PHE A 163 2.08 -9.04 7.80
C PHE A 163 2.35 -9.24 9.31
N TYR A 164 2.98 -10.35 9.71
CA TYR A 164 3.15 -10.70 11.12
C TYR A 164 3.97 -9.63 11.88
N GLU A 165 3.38 -8.99 12.90
CA GLU A 165 3.99 -7.85 13.62
C GLU A 165 4.36 -6.65 12.72
N ASP A 166 3.79 -6.57 11.51
CA ASP A 166 4.04 -5.50 10.53
C ASP A 166 2.72 -4.86 10.06
N HIS A 167 1.69 -5.00 10.90
CA HIS A 167 0.43 -4.29 10.79
C HIS A 167 -0.10 -3.93 12.17
N VAL A 168 -1.04 -2.98 12.21
CA VAL A 168 -1.71 -2.53 13.45
C VAL A 168 -3.22 -2.43 13.25
N VAL A 169 -3.96 -2.42 14.35
CA VAL A 169 -5.40 -2.10 14.36
C VAL A 169 -5.58 -0.69 14.90
N ILE A 170 -6.28 0.16 14.16
CA ILE A 170 -6.64 1.51 14.58
C ILE A 170 -8.10 1.48 15.03
N GLY A 171 -8.33 1.43 16.35
CA GLY A 171 -9.67 1.46 16.95
C GLY A 171 -10.17 2.86 17.33
N ASP A 172 -9.25 3.83 17.41
CA ASP A 172 -9.61 5.21 17.72
C ASP A 172 -10.49 5.80 16.62
N GLU A 173 -11.60 6.45 17.00
CA GLU A 173 -12.56 7.09 16.09
C GLU A 173 -13.20 6.13 15.06
N ALA A 174 -13.24 4.83 15.36
CA ALA A 174 -13.82 3.80 14.49
C ALA A 174 -15.19 4.21 13.91
N GLY A 175 -15.31 4.15 12.58
CA GLY A 175 -16.54 4.50 11.84
C GLY A 175 -16.83 6.00 11.69
N LYS A 176 -15.97 6.90 12.19
CA LYS A 176 -16.12 8.35 12.02
C LYS A 176 -15.41 8.83 10.75
N VAL A 177 -16.06 9.70 9.98
CA VAL A 177 -15.42 10.39 8.86
C VAL A 177 -14.32 11.31 9.39
N ALA A 178 -13.09 11.12 8.90
CA ALA A 178 -11.93 11.93 9.26
C ALA A 178 -11.94 13.29 8.54
N VAL A 179 -12.77 14.23 9.02
CA VAL A 179 -12.85 15.58 8.43
C VAL A 179 -11.85 16.56 9.05
N GLU A 180 -11.30 16.23 10.22
CA GLU A 180 -10.41 17.10 11.00
C GLU A 180 -8.94 16.65 10.88
N VAL A 181 -8.03 17.62 10.77
CA VAL A 181 -6.56 17.40 10.77
C VAL A 181 -6.10 16.56 11.97
N LYS A 182 -6.78 16.67 13.12
CA LYS A 182 -6.47 15.88 14.32
C LYS A 182 -6.64 14.37 14.12
N GLY A 183 -7.54 13.93 13.24
CA GLY A 183 -7.70 12.51 12.90
C GLY A 183 -6.47 11.96 12.17
N GLY A 184 -5.83 12.78 11.34
CA GLY A 184 -4.61 12.42 10.60
C GLY A 184 -3.44 12.02 11.50
N HIS A 185 -3.20 12.73 12.60
CA HIS A 185 -2.08 12.42 13.51
C HIS A 185 -2.17 11.02 14.15
N LYS A 186 -3.38 10.52 14.40
CA LYS A 186 -3.56 9.18 15.00
C LYS A 186 -3.21 8.09 13.99
N VAL A 187 -3.71 8.23 12.76
CA VAL A 187 -3.34 7.34 11.65
C VAL A 187 -1.84 7.42 11.39
N ALA A 188 -1.27 8.63 11.36
CA ALA A 188 0.17 8.83 11.22
C ALA A 188 0.96 8.08 12.30
N ASN A 189 0.60 8.22 13.58
CA ASN A 189 1.27 7.50 14.66
C ASN A 189 1.24 5.97 14.50
N ALA A 190 0.17 5.43 13.94
CA ALA A 190 0.00 4.00 13.72
C ALA A 190 1.00 3.43 12.70
N PHE A 191 1.47 4.24 11.74
CA PHE A 191 2.42 3.82 10.69
C PHE A 191 3.89 3.84 11.11
N LYS A 192 4.19 3.98 12.41
CA LYS A 192 5.55 3.89 12.94
C LYS A 192 6.08 2.45 12.83
N GLY A 193 6.78 2.17 11.74
CA GLY A 193 7.52 0.93 11.51
C GLY A 193 6.70 -0.23 10.94
N VAL A 194 5.41 -0.02 10.64
CA VAL A 194 4.53 -1.01 10.01
C VAL A 194 4.19 -0.65 8.57
N LYS A 195 3.86 -1.66 7.75
CA LYS A 195 3.42 -1.47 6.35
C LYS A 195 1.90 -1.35 6.17
N ALA A 196 1.12 -1.75 7.17
CA ALA A 196 -0.33 -1.83 7.05
C ALA A 196 -1.05 -1.44 8.33
N ALA A 197 -2.29 -0.97 8.17
CA ALA A 197 -3.21 -0.73 9.26
C ALA A 197 -4.62 -1.21 8.88
N ILE A 198 -5.29 -1.82 9.86
CA ILE A 198 -6.70 -2.20 9.80
C ILE A 198 -7.45 -1.13 10.58
N HIS A 199 -8.16 -0.25 9.89
CA HIS A 199 -8.90 0.83 10.52
C HIS A 199 -10.30 0.35 10.87
N GLN A 200 -10.54 0.18 12.17
CA GLN A 200 -11.76 -0.44 12.69
C GLN A 200 -13.01 0.28 12.16
N ASN A 201 -13.98 -0.51 11.70
CA ASN A 201 -15.24 -0.05 11.08
C ASN A 201 -15.07 0.86 9.84
N HIS A 202 -13.91 0.87 9.18
CA HIS A 202 -13.65 1.75 8.04
C HIS A 202 -13.06 1.00 6.83
N GLY A 203 -11.91 0.36 6.98
CA GLY A 203 -11.24 -0.30 5.87
C GLY A 203 -9.76 -0.52 6.12
N LEU A 204 -9.01 -0.73 5.04
CA LEU A 204 -7.58 -1.03 5.09
C LEU A 204 -6.75 0.19 4.70
N LEU A 205 -5.55 0.30 5.23
CA LEU A 205 -4.53 1.24 4.76
C LEU A 205 -3.20 0.51 4.62
N THR A 206 -2.47 0.79 3.57
CA THR A 206 -1.09 0.31 3.39
C THR A 206 -0.16 1.46 3.03
N ALA A 207 1.11 1.29 3.37
CA ALA A 207 2.17 2.24 3.10
C ALA A 207 3.43 1.51 2.64
N SER A 208 4.25 2.18 1.85
CA SER A 208 5.56 1.67 1.45
C SER A 208 6.63 2.77 1.50
N ARG A 209 7.83 2.35 1.91
CA ARG A 209 9.05 3.18 1.86
C ARG A 209 9.79 3.04 0.53
N HIS A 210 9.35 2.11 -0.31
CA HIS A 210 10.00 1.81 -1.58
C HIS A 210 9.24 2.45 -2.75
N SER A 211 7.96 2.09 -2.94
CA SER A 211 7.21 2.53 -4.11
C SER A 211 5.69 2.35 -3.99
N ILE A 212 4.93 2.96 -4.90
CA ILE A 212 3.47 2.83 -4.97
C ILE A 212 3.04 1.40 -5.34
N GLU A 213 3.82 0.70 -6.15
CA GLU A 213 3.58 -0.70 -6.48
C GLU A 213 3.58 -1.61 -5.25
N ALA A 214 4.55 -1.40 -4.35
CA ALA A 214 4.62 -2.17 -3.12
C ALA A 214 3.44 -1.86 -2.18
N ALA A 215 3.08 -0.59 -2.01
CA ALA A 215 1.92 -0.21 -1.21
C ALA A 215 0.62 -0.82 -1.77
N ALA A 216 0.43 -0.76 -3.09
CA ALA A 216 -0.74 -1.31 -3.77
C ALA A 216 -0.79 -2.84 -3.68
N PHE A 217 0.35 -3.53 -3.88
CA PHE A 217 0.39 -4.98 -3.71
C PHE A 217 0.07 -5.40 -2.28
N TRP A 218 0.64 -4.72 -1.28
CA TRP A 218 0.32 -5.03 0.12
C TRP A 218 -1.15 -4.82 0.44
N PHE A 219 -1.81 -3.87 -0.21
CA PHE A 219 -3.24 -3.69 -0.07
C PHE A 219 -4.01 -4.89 -0.63
N ILE A 220 -3.72 -5.29 -1.87
CA ILE A 220 -4.33 -6.46 -2.53
C ILE A 220 -4.11 -7.74 -1.70
N ALA A 221 -2.89 -7.94 -1.22
CA ALA A 221 -2.54 -9.09 -0.39
C ALA A 221 -3.28 -9.06 0.96
N LEU A 222 -3.41 -7.90 1.61
CA LEU A 222 -4.10 -7.75 2.88
C LEU A 222 -5.61 -8.03 2.72
N GLU A 223 -6.24 -7.49 1.68
CA GLU A 223 -7.64 -7.78 1.35
C GLU A 223 -7.89 -9.28 1.19
N ARG A 224 -7.01 -9.95 0.44
CA ARG A 224 -7.07 -11.40 0.25
C ARG A 224 -6.89 -12.16 1.56
N CYS A 225 -6.01 -11.71 2.45
CA CYS A 225 -5.81 -12.32 3.76
C CYS A 225 -7.04 -12.14 4.66
N CYS A 226 -7.64 -10.94 4.66
CA CYS A 226 -8.90 -10.68 5.36
C CYS A 226 -10.01 -11.62 4.88
N LYS A 227 -10.16 -11.80 3.56
CA LYS A 227 -11.10 -12.77 2.99
C LYS A 227 -10.85 -14.19 3.48
N GLN A 228 -9.61 -14.66 3.42
CA GLN A 228 -9.24 -16.00 3.89
C GLN A 228 -9.57 -16.19 5.38
N GLN A 229 -9.26 -15.20 6.21
CA GLN A 229 -9.51 -15.28 7.64
C GLN A 229 -11.01 -15.31 7.96
N LEU A 230 -11.82 -14.46 7.31
CA LEU A 230 -13.28 -14.50 7.43
C LEU A 230 -13.86 -15.85 7.00
N MET A 231 -13.36 -16.43 5.89
CA MET A 231 -13.80 -17.75 5.42
C MET A 231 -13.50 -18.85 6.43
N ILE A 232 -12.31 -18.86 7.03
CA ILE A 232 -11.93 -19.84 8.05
C ILE A 232 -12.79 -19.66 9.30
N GLU A 233 -13.01 -18.43 9.76
CA GLU A 233 -13.83 -18.16 10.94
C GLU A 233 -15.29 -18.58 10.74
N ALA A 234 -15.83 -18.41 9.54
CA ALA A 234 -17.18 -18.86 9.19
C ALA A 234 -17.36 -20.38 9.30
N THR A 235 -16.28 -21.18 9.24
CA THR A 235 -16.36 -22.64 9.45
C THR A 235 -16.56 -23.03 10.92
N GLY A 236 -16.30 -22.13 11.86
CA GLY A 236 -16.25 -22.43 13.30
C GLY A 236 -15.04 -23.27 13.73
N MET A 237 -14.14 -23.63 12.81
CA MET A 237 -12.94 -24.40 13.12
C MET A 237 -11.79 -23.48 13.53
N THR A 238 -11.02 -23.90 14.55
CA THR A 238 -9.79 -23.21 14.91
C THR A 238 -8.65 -23.61 13.96
N PRO A 239 -8.07 -22.68 13.19
CA PRO A 239 -6.95 -22.99 12.30
C PRO A 239 -5.68 -23.30 13.11
N ARG A 240 -4.78 -24.08 12.50
CA ARG A 240 -3.41 -24.20 13.01
C ARG A 240 -2.59 -23.03 12.50
N LEU A 241 -2.17 -22.16 13.41
CA LEU A 241 -1.38 -20.98 13.06
C LEU A 241 0.03 -21.37 12.61
N VAL A 242 0.60 -20.56 11.72
CA VAL A 242 2.05 -20.54 11.49
C VAL A 242 2.71 -20.12 12.81
N THR A 243 3.73 -20.87 13.24
CA THR A 243 4.44 -20.56 14.50
C THR A 243 5.10 -19.18 14.41
N THR A 244 5.25 -18.49 15.54
CA THR A 244 5.89 -17.16 15.60
C THR A 244 7.24 -17.11 14.89
N GLU A 245 8.09 -18.12 15.07
CA GLU A 245 9.40 -18.22 14.40
C GLU A 245 9.24 -18.27 12.88
N ARG A 246 8.36 -19.14 12.37
CA ARG A 246 8.11 -19.28 10.93
C ARG A 246 7.42 -18.05 10.36
N ALA A 247 6.55 -17.40 11.12
CA ALA A 247 5.86 -16.20 10.69
C ALA A 247 6.83 -15.02 10.52
N ARG A 248 7.78 -14.84 11.46
CA ARG A 248 8.87 -13.86 11.33
C ARG A 248 9.79 -14.20 10.15
N TYR A 249 10.17 -15.46 9.98
CA TYR A 249 10.95 -15.91 8.84
C TYR A 249 10.25 -15.57 7.50
N SER A 250 8.97 -15.90 7.37
CA SER A 250 8.19 -15.56 6.18
C SER A 250 8.12 -14.05 5.97
N ARG A 251 7.79 -13.26 6.99
CA ARG A 251 7.81 -11.79 6.89
C ARG A 251 9.15 -11.26 6.38
N GLU A 252 10.27 -11.76 6.88
CA GLU A 252 11.61 -11.29 6.51
C GLU A 252 11.98 -11.60 5.05
N HIS A 253 11.50 -12.72 4.51
CA HIS A 253 11.88 -13.19 3.17
C HIS A 253 10.84 -12.84 2.08
N VAL A 254 9.56 -12.79 2.44
CA VAL A 254 8.45 -12.56 1.51
C VAL A 254 7.60 -11.34 1.85
N GLY A 255 7.89 -10.63 2.94
CA GLY A 255 7.13 -9.46 3.40
C GLY A 255 7.86 -8.12 3.25
N SER A 256 9.00 -8.06 2.54
CA SER A 256 9.78 -6.83 2.36
C SER A 256 9.22 -5.94 1.24
N ASP A 257 9.40 -4.63 1.33
CA ASP A 257 8.92 -3.69 0.30
C ASP A 257 9.36 -4.06 -1.13
N TYR A 258 10.59 -4.57 -1.31
CA TYR A 258 11.05 -5.06 -2.61
C TYR A 258 10.21 -6.23 -3.13
N ILE A 259 9.81 -7.17 -2.25
CA ILE A 259 8.93 -8.28 -2.63
C ILE A 259 7.56 -7.75 -3.04
N GLY A 260 7.04 -6.74 -2.33
CA GLY A 260 5.80 -6.07 -2.73
C GLY A 260 5.88 -5.45 -4.12
N TRP A 261 6.97 -4.73 -4.40
CA TRP A 261 7.25 -4.18 -5.73
C TRP A 261 7.36 -5.29 -6.79
N LEU A 262 8.06 -6.38 -6.48
CA LEU A 262 8.25 -7.51 -7.39
C LEU A 262 6.93 -8.21 -7.73
N HIS A 263 6.08 -8.45 -6.73
CA HIS A 263 4.77 -9.06 -6.93
C HIS A 263 3.82 -8.20 -7.77
N PHE A 264 4.01 -6.89 -7.76
CA PHE A 264 3.23 -5.98 -8.60
C PHE A 264 3.68 -5.99 -10.07
N GLN A 265 4.91 -6.39 -10.38
CA GLN A 265 5.41 -6.38 -11.77
C GLN A 265 4.57 -7.22 -12.76
N PRO A 266 4.13 -8.45 -12.45
CA PRO A 266 3.22 -9.17 -13.33
C PRO A 266 1.86 -8.47 -13.51
N ILE A 267 1.36 -7.77 -12.49
CA ILE A 267 0.12 -6.96 -12.58
C ILE A 267 0.35 -5.79 -13.53
N TRP A 268 1.46 -5.07 -13.36
CA TRP A 268 1.88 -3.98 -14.24
C TRP A 268 2.00 -4.44 -15.70
N ASP A 269 2.69 -5.55 -15.96
CA ASP A 269 2.89 -6.06 -17.31
C ASP A 269 1.58 -6.48 -17.97
N HIS A 270 0.65 -7.03 -17.18
CA HIS A 270 -0.70 -7.34 -17.64
C HIS A 270 -1.48 -6.06 -18.02
N LEU A 271 -1.53 -5.07 -17.11
CA LEU A 271 -2.23 -3.80 -17.32
C LEU A 271 -1.69 -3.02 -18.52
N ARG A 272 -0.37 -2.99 -18.71
CA ARG A 272 0.27 -2.33 -19.85
C ARG A 272 -0.18 -2.89 -21.19
N VAL A 273 -0.56 -4.17 -21.23
CA VAL A 273 -1.07 -4.83 -22.44
C VAL A 273 -2.58 -4.66 -22.57
N THR A 274 -3.33 -4.75 -21.47
CA THR A 274 -4.81 -4.79 -21.51
C THR A 274 -5.49 -3.44 -21.37
N GLN A 275 -4.80 -2.41 -20.87
CA GLN A 275 -5.34 -1.06 -20.61
C GLN A 275 -4.36 0.03 -21.07
N PRO A 276 -4.05 0.12 -22.38
CA PRO A 276 -3.07 1.08 -22.88
C PRO A 276 -3.52 2.55 -22.73
N ASP A 277 -4.82 2.81 -22.56
CA ASP A 277 -5.39 4.15 -22.29
C ASP A 277 -4.93 4.74 -20.95
N MET A 278 -4.31 3.94 -20.08
CA MET A 278 -3.80 4.41 -18.80
C MET A 278 -2.63 5.41 -18.95
N PHE A 279 -2.00 5.46 -20.12
CA PHE A 279 -0.90 6.38 -20.41
C PHE A 279 -1.35 7.72 -21.02
N ASP A 280 -2.66 7.88 -21.28
CA ASP A 280 -3.24 9.10 -21.87
C ASP A 280 -3.24 10.28 -20.90
#